data_AF-A0A3D5JHI6-F1
#
_entry.id   AF-A0A3D5JHI6-F1
#
_cell.length_a   1.000
_cell.length_b   1.000
_cell.length_c   1.000
_cell.angle_alpha   90.00
_cell.angle_beta   90.00
_cell.angle_gamma   90.00
#
_symmetry.space_group_name_H-M   'P 1'
#
loop_
_entity.id
_entity.type
_entity.pdbx_description
1 polymer ?
#
loop_
_entity_poly.entity_id
_entity_poly.type
_entity_poly.pdbx_seq_one_letter_code
_entity_poly.pdbx_strand_id
1 'polypeptide(L)' 'MAETSKTPRKRKPGRPPKAASGASAVNDLPAKDELVAMYRDMLLIRRFEEKAGQLYGMGQIGGFCHLYIG' A
#
# COMPACT_ATOMS: atom_id res chain seq x y z
N MET A 1 -29.46 -17.66 53.27
CA MET A 1 -28.12 -18.27 53.46
C MET A 1 -27.99 -19.37 52.42
N ALA A 2 -27.06 -19.40 51.48
CA ALA A 2 -25.73 -18.81 51.47
C ALA A 2 -25.33 -18.40 50.05
N GLU A 3 -24.60 -17.29 49.96
CA GLU A 3 -23.92 -16.76 48.78
C GLU A 3 -23.06 -17.82 48.10
N THR A 4 -23.20 -17.97 46.78
CA THR A 4 -22.19 -18.61 45.95
C THR A 4 -21.01 -17.64 45.81
N SER A 5 -20.02 -17.86 46.66
CA SER A 5 -18.76 -17.12 46.72
C SER A 5 -18.03 -17.17 45.37
N LYS A 6 -17.83 -15.99 44.77
CA LYS A 6 -16.94 -15.81 43.62
C LYS A 6 -15.49 -15.97 44.09
N THR A 7 -14.91 -17.14 43.88
CA THR A 7 -13.48 -17.38 44.13
C THR A 7 -12.63 -16.57 43.14
N PRO A 8 -11.64 -15.78 43.58
CA PRO A 8 -10.85 -14.93 42.71
C PRO A 8 -9.84 -15.79 41.94
N ARG A 9 -9.94 -15.82 40.61
CA ARG A 9 -8.93 -16.50 39.76
C ARG A 9 -7.58 -15.78 39.90
N LYS A 10 -6.59 -16.48 40.49
CA LYS A 10 -5.18 -16.07 40.53
C LYS A 10 -4.68 -15.76 39.10
N ARG A 11 -4.12 -14.56 38.91
CA ARG A 11 -3.47 -14.13 37.67
C ARG A 11 -2.18 -14.95 37.48
N LYS A 12 -2.09 -15.72 36.39
CA LYS A 12 -0.84 -16.39 35.99
C LYS A 12 0.24 -15.33 35.70
N PRO A 13 1.49 -15.53 36.12
CA PRO A 13 2.60 -14.66 35.75
C PRO A 13 2.95 -14.97 34.29
N GLY A 14 2.72 -14.01 33.39
CA GLY A 14 3.03 -14.22 31.97
C GLY A 14 2.11 -13.54 30.97
N ARG A 15 1.08 -12.81 31.41
CA ARG A 15 0.35 -11.92 30.51
C ARG A 15 0.96 -10.51 30.61
N PRO A 16 1.78 -10.06 29.64
CA PRO A 16 2.21 -8.68 29.62
C PRO A 16 0.95 -7.78 29.56
N PRO A 17 0.98 -6.60 30.19
CA PRO A 17 -0.13 -5.66 30.06
C PRO A 17 -0.37 -5.42 28.57
N LYS A 18 -1.64 -5.49 28.15
CA LYS A 18 -2.03 -5.08 26.79
C LYS A 18 -1.61 -3.62 26.68
N ALA A 19 -0.44 -3.37 26.10
CA ALA A 19 -0.03 -2.04 25.73
C ALA A 19 -1.21 -1.48 24.93
N ALA A 20 -1.82 -0.42 25.45
CA ALA A 20 -2.64 0.43 24.64
C ALA A 20 -1.67 1.00 23.60
N SER A 21 -1.53 0.29 22.48
CA SER A 21 -0.88 0.81 21.31
C SER A 21 -1.80 1.92 20.82
N GLY A 22 -1.65 3.10 21.42
CA GLY A 22 -1.89 4.35 20.74
C GLY A 22 -0.89 4.44 19.60
N ALA A 23 -1.03 3.56 18.62
CA ALA A 23 -0.48 3.77 17.30
C ALA A 23 -1.39 4.85 16.71
N SER A 24 -1.02 6.11 16.94
CA SER A 24 -1.34 7.14 15.97
C SER A 24 -0.96 6.55 14.62
N ALA A 25 -1.96 6.29 13.77
CA ALA A 25 -1.73 5.78 12.43
C ALA A 25 -0.74 6.74 11.75
N VAL A 26 0.52 6.32 11.70
CA VAL A 26 1.52 7.01 10.90
C VAL A 26 1.03 6.73 9.50
N ASN A 27 0.58 7.77 8.79
CA ASN A 27 0.24 7.60 7.39
C ASN A 27 1.56 7.24 6.70
N ASP A 28 1.76 5.96 6.36
CA ASP A 28 2.92 5.44 5.59
C ASP A 28 2.92 5.95 4.13
N LEU A 29 2.20 7.02 3.87
CA LEU A 29 2.12 7.66 2.57
C LEU A 29 3.38 8.52 2.38
N PRO A 30 4.03 8.42 1.21
CA PRO A 30 5.12 9.30 0.84
C PRO A 30 4.74 10.78 0.95
N ALA A 31 5.73 11.66 1.01
CA ALA A 31 5.50 13.10 1.03
C ALA A 31 4.70 13.54 -0.22
N LYS A 32 3.89 14.59 -0.09
CA LYS A 32 3.04 15.09 -1.18
C LYS A 32 3.83 15.31 -2.48
N ASP A 33 5.00 15.91 -2.40
CA ASP A 33 5.81 16.21 -3.59
C ASP A 33 6.33 14.94 -4.27
N GLU A 34 6.63 13.91 -3.47
CA GLU A 34 7.01 12.59 -3.96
C GLU A 34 5.83 11.91 -4.66
N LEU A 35 4.63 11.98 -4.09
CA LEU A 35 3.42 11.48 -4.73
C LEU A 35 3.13 12.18 -6.06
N VAL A 36 3.33 13.50 -6.13
CA VAL A 36 3.16 14.28 -7.36
C VAL A 36 4.21 13.90 -8.40
N ALA A 37 5.46 13.65 -7.99
CA ALA A 37 6.51 13.17 -8.87
C ALA A 37 6.17 11.79 -9.44
N MET A 38 5.83 10.82 -8.59
CA MET A 38 5.38 9.49 -9.00
C MET A 38 4.20 9.55 -9.97
N TYR A 39 3.23 10.43 -9.72
CA TYR A 39 2.09 10.63 -10.63
C TYR A 39 2.50 11.17 -12.00
N ARG A 40 3.45 12.11 -12.05
CA ARG A 40 3.99 12.63 -13.32
C ARG A 40 4.72 11.55 -14.09
N ASP A 41 5.49 10.71 -13.41
CA ASP A 41 6.20 9.59 -14.03
C ASP A 41 5.22 8.57 -14.62
N MET A 42 4.16 8.23 -13.89
CA MET A 42 3.10 7.35 -14.41
C MET A 42 2.46 7.91 -15.68
N LEU A 43 2.12 9.21 -15.70
CA LEU A 43 1.54 9.85 -16.89
C LEU A 43 2.52 9.92 -18.06
N LEU A 44 3.81 10.16 -17.79
CA LEU A 44 4.85 10.16 -18.80
C LEU A 44 4.94 8.79 -19.47
N ILE A 45 5.07 7.72 -18.68
CA ILE A 45 5.16 6.35 -19.17
C ILE A 45 3.93 6.00 -20.00
N ARG A 46 2.73 6.31 -19.50
CA ARG A 46 1.48 6.06 -20.23
C ARG A 46 1.46 6.74 -21.60
N ARG A 47 1.78 8.03 -21.68
CA ARG A 47 1.80 8.78 -22.95
C ARG A 47 2.87 8.28 -23.91
N PHE A 48 4.04 7.92 -23.36
CA PHE A 48 5.12 7.34 -24.15
C PHE A 48 4.67 6.03 -24.80
N GLU A 49 4.08 5.11 -24.02
CA GLU A 49 3.64 3.82 -24.54
C GLU A 49 2.49 3.93 -25.53
N GLU A 50 1.52 4.84 -25.28
CA GLU A 50 0.47 5.18 -26.24
C GLU A 50 1.07 5.63 -27.58
N LYS A 51 2.08 6.51 -27.53
CA LYS A 51 2.73 6.99 -28.74
C LYS A 51 3.57 5.91 -29.42
N ALA A 52 4.30 5.11 -28.66
CA ALA A 52 5.06 3.98 -29.17
C ALA A 52 4.14 2.97 -29.87
N GLY A 53 2.97 2.66 -29.30
CA GLY A 53 1.96 1.82 -29.93
C GLY A 53 1.42 2.39 -31.24
N GLN A 54 1.16 3.70 -31.30
CA GLN A 54 0.77 4.37 -32.54
C GLN A 54 1.86 4.23 -33.62
N LEU A 55 3.12 4.54 -33.28
CA LEU A 55 4.23 4.50 -34.22
C LEU A 55 4.54 3.07 -34.68
N TYR A 56 4.38 2.08 -33.81
CA TYR A 56 4.47 0.66 -34.15
C TYR A 56 3.36 0.25 -35.11
N GLY A 57 2.11 0.66 -34.87
CA GLY A 57 0.98 0.43 -35.79
C GLY A 57 1.17 1.10 -37.15
N MET A 58 1.87 2.23 -37.21
CA MET A 58 2.26 2.92 -38.44
C MET A 58 3.49 2.28 -39.14
N GLY A 59 4.10 1.24 -38.55
CA GLY A 59 5.29 0.58 -39.10
C GLY A 59 6.59 1.37 -38.96
N GLN A 60 6.62 2.42 -38.13
CA GLN A 60 7.83 3.20 -37.88
C GLN A 60 8.77 2.56 -36.85
N ILE A 61 8.30 1.52 -36.15
CA ILE A 61 9.07 0.72 -35.20
C ILE A 61 9.03 -0.72 -35.71
N GLY A 62 10.20 -1.30 -36.01
CA GLY A 62 10.34 -2.68 -36.47
C GLY A 62 10.64 -3.67 -35.35
N GLY A 63 10.37 -4.96 -35.59
CA GLY A 63 10.59 -6.02 -34.60
C GLY A 63 9.41 -6.21 -33.65
N PHE A 64 9.68 -6.51 -32.38
CA PHE A 64 8.65 -6.67 -31.35
C PHE A 64 8.53 -5.41 -30.49
N CYS A 65 7.30 -5.00 -30.18
CA CYS A 65 7.03 -3.86 -29.31
C CYS A 65 6.19 -4.31 -28.11
N HIS A 66 6.83 -4.42 -26.94
CA HIS A 66 6.16 -4.71 -25.68
C HIS A 66 5.72 -3.40 -25.04
N LEU A 67 4.42 -3.30 -24.75
CA LEU A 67 3.81 -2.14 -24.12
C LEU A 67 3.11 -2.62 -22.85
N TYR A 68 3.25 -1.87 -21.76
CA TYR A 68 2.55 -2.07 -20.50
C TYR A 68 1.33 -1.14 -20.38
N ILE A 69 0.67 -0.88 -21.51
CA ILE A 69 -0.52 -0.03 -21.57
C ILE A 69 -1.74 -0.79 -21.08
N GLY A 70 -2.01 -0.66 -19.79
CA GLY A 70 -3.10 -1.38 -19.12
C GLY A 70 -2.67 -1.75 -17.73
#